data_AF-A0A3C1HBB3-F1
#
_entry.id   AF-A0A3C1HBB3-F1
#
_cell.length_a   1.000
_cell.length_b   1.000
_cell.length_c   1.000
_cell.angle_alpha   90.00
_cell.angle_beta   90.00
_cell.angle_gamma   90.00
#
_symmetry.space_group_name_H-M   'P 1'
#
loop_
_entity.id
_entity.type
_entity.pdbx_description
1 polymer ?
#
loop_
_entity_poly.entity_id
_entity_poly.type
_entity_poly.pdbx_seq_one_letter_code
_entity_poly.pdbx_strand_id
1 'polypeptide(L)'
;MEDSILRTTLGKTEEFGRGFREFDLQTQFHPDPALANGYALFALDSAGVTASRATDSLVHHLAVIQQEDGSWPWNLPRPPIQSSDVGATALAVQALANHPIPGRAAEFGDRVRRARDWLSKARVEFNEERVYQILGLAWAGGASPSTVRQLAEGLIRDQRPDGGWGQLPTLPSDAFATGQALYALTRGAGLPGTHPAVRRGTGFLVKSQLADGTWYAPRRAFPFQPPMESGFPHGADSWLSAAASSWAVIGLASSVDPSRAVSPQPALARLGAGAPAARSSRMPSGPGGEVEFSRDIRPVLERSCVACHSGERAKGGFQVVSREALLKGGKRGEPAVVPGKADVSPLLRCVSDQVEDLEMPPLGKRGKFPSLTPEEIGKLAGWINGGATWPQGVTLQLPAPR
;
A
#
# COMPACT_ATOMS: atom_id res chain seq x y z
N MET A 1 20.94 -25.42 -0.52
CA MET A 1 20.83 -24.06 -1.08
C MET A 1 19.57 -23.37 -0.55
N GLU A 2 18.40 -23.99 -0.69
CA GLU A 2 17.11 -23.51 -0.13
C GLU A 2 17.18 -23.23 1.40
N ASP A 3 17.78 -24.16 2.14
CA ASP A 3 17.98 -24.07 3.59
C ASP A 3 18.88 -22.90 4.05
N SER A 4 19.75 -22.41 3.16
CA SER A 4 20.64 -21.27 3.43
C SER A 4 19.92 -19.96 3.17
N ILE A 5 19.12 -19.87 2.09
CA ILE A 5 18.39 -18.65 1.72
C ILE A 5 17.31 -18.35 2.77
N LEU A 6 16.57 -19.36 3.23
CA LEU A 6 15.57 -19.20 4.27
C LEU A 6 16.20 -18.71 5.58
N ARG A 7 17.29 -19.35 6.04
CA ARG A 7 18.01 -18.94 7.25
C ARG A 7 18.58 -17.53 7.14
N THR A 8 19.18 -17.17 6.00
CA THR A 8 19.69 -15.82 5.76
C THR A 8 18.57 -14.79 5.76
N THR A 9 17.43 -15.10 5.15
CA THR A 9 16.28 -14.18 5.09
C THR A 9 15.67 -13.97 6.46
N LEU A 10 15.45 -15.05 7.23
CA LEU A 10 14.97 -14.95 8.61
C LEU A 10 15.94 -14.18 9.51
N GLY A 11 17.24 -14.46 9.40
CA GLY A 11 18.26 -13.73 10.14
C GLY A 11 18.23 -12.22 9.86
N LYS A 12 18.05 -11.82 8.59
CA LYS A 12 17.89 -10.41 8.19
C LYS A 12 16.60 -9.79 8.74
N THR A 13 15.49 -10.51 8.74
CA THR A 13 14.20 -10.02 9.30
C THR A 13 14.30 -9.82 10.81
N GLU A 14 14.96 -10.73 11.53
CA GLU A 14 15.20 -10.55 12.96
C GLU A 14 16.19 -9.42 13.25
N GLU A 15 17.24 -9.27 12.43
CA GLU A 15 18.21 -8.17 12.53
C GLU A 15 17.54 -6.82 12.30
N PHE A 16 16.65 -6.72 11.32
CA PHE A 16 15.79 -5.56 11.10
C PHE A 16 15.01 -5.23 12.40
N GLY A 17 14.29 -6.20 12.97
CA GLY A 17 13.55 -5.99 14.22
C GLY A 17 14.43 -5.58 15.40
N ARG A 18 15.69 -6.05 15.47
CA ARG A 18 16.66 -5.62 16.50
C ARG A 18 17.17 -4.20 16.26
N GLY A 19 17.48 -3.85 15.02
CA GLY A 19 18.04 -2.54 14.64
C GLY A 19 17.07 -1.38 14.87
N PHE A 20 15.77 -1.62 14.69
CA PHE A 20 14.73 -0.60 14.88
C PHE A 20 14.13 -0.58 16.29
N ARG A 21 14.51 -1.52 17.17
CA ARG A 21 13.92 -1.66 18.50
C ARG A 21 13.90 -0.37 19.33
N GLU A 22 15.04 0.31 19.46
CA GLU A 22 15.11 1.54 20.26
C GLU A 22 14.31 2.67 19.61
N PHE A 23 14.29 2.72 18.28
CA PHE A 23 13.54 3.70 17.48
C PHE A 23 12.02 3.52 17.61
N ASP A 24 11.55 2.28 17.50
CA ASP A 24 10.14 1.89 17.62
C ASP A 24 9.61 2.14 19.04
N LEU A 25 10.41 1.86 20.08
CA LEU A 25 10.06 2.16 21.47
C LEU A 25 9.95 3.66 21.74
N GLN A 26 10.73 4.48 21.03
CA GLN A 26 10.68 5.93 21.12
C GLN A 26 9.60 6.56 20.24
N THR A 27 8.80 5.74 19.53
CA THR A 27 7.72 6.20 18.65
C THR A 27 8.19 7.23 17.61
N GLN A 28 9.44 7.09 17.16
CA GLN A 28 10.00 7.98 16.15
C GLN A 28 9.33 7.75 14.80
N PHE A 29 9.26 8.80 13.98
CA PHE A 29 8.58 8.75 12.69
C PHE A 29 9.26 7.77 11.73
N HIS A 30 8.60 6.65 11.43
CA HIS A 30 8.98 5.76 10.33
C HIS A 30 8.10 6.10 9.10
N PRO A 31 8.66 6.21 7.89
CA PRO A 31 7.91 6.64 6.70
C PRO A 31 6.91 5.60 6.21
N ASP A 32 7.03 4.33 6.61
CA ASP A 32 6.05 3.28 6.30
C ASP A 32 5.95 2.19 7.39
N PRO A 33 5.53 2.55 8.62
CA PRO A 33 5.65 1.65 9.77
C PRO A 33 4.66 0.49 9.70
N ALA A 34 3.44 0.74 9.22
CA ALA A 34 2.37 -0.25 9.20
C ALA A 34 2.69 -1.43 8.28
N LEU A 35 3.16 -1.14 7.06
CA LEU A 35 3.49 -2.18 6.10
C LEU A 35 4.84 -2.84 6.43
N ALA A 36 5.87 -2.07 6.79
CA ALA A 36 7.18 -2.66 7.14
C ALA A 36 7.08 -3.60 8.35
N ASN A 37 6.51 -3.12 9.47
CA ASN A 37 6.37 -3.93 10.68
C ASN A 37 5.35 -5.05 10.48
N GLY A 38 4.26 -4.77 9.76
CA GLY A 38 3.25 -5.76 9.43
C GLY A 38 3.79 -6.94 8.61
N TYR A 39 4.54 -6.68 7.53
CA TYR A 39 5.18 -7.73 6.74
C TYR A 39 6.27 -8.47 7.52
N ALA A 40 7.07 -7.77 8.33
CA ALA A 40 8.08 -8.40 9.17
C ALA A 40 7.43 -9.39 10.15
N LEU A 41 6.39 -8.96 10.87
CA LEU A 41 5.66 -9.81 11.81
C LEU A 41 4.90 -10.94 11.12
N PHE A 42 4.34 -10.71 9.92
CA PHE A 42 3.72 -11.75 9.10
C PHE A 42 4.73 -12.84 8.69
N ALA A 43 5.95 -12.44 8.30
CA ALA A 43 7.01 -13.37 7.94
C ALA A 43 7.51 -14.16 9.15
N LEU A 44 7.72 -13.50 10.31
CA LEU A 44 8.14 -14.16 11.55
C LEU A 44 7.09 -15.14 12.06
N ASP A 45 5.81 -14.77 12.03
CA ASP A 45 4.68 -15.65 12.37
C ASP A 45 4.63 -16.88 11.45
N SER A 46 4.76 -16.68 10.14
CA SER A 46 4.78 -17.77 9.16
C SER A 46 5.96 -18.72 9.34
N ALA A 47 7.07 -18.24 9.93
CA ALA A 47 8.24 -19.03 10.26
C ALA A 47 8.16 -19.70 11.64
N GLY A 48 7.09 -19.48 12.40
CA GLY A 48 6.92 -20.02 13.75
C GLY A 48 7.85 -19.39 14.78
N VAL A 49 8.36 -18.18 14.51
CA VAL A 49 9.19 -17.45 15.48
C VAL A 49 8.30 -16.96 16.62
N THR A 50 8.62 -17.38 17.84
CA THR A 50 7.89 -17.02 19.06
C THR A 50 8.08 -15.55 19.43
N ALA A 51 7.13 -15.00 20.19
CA ALA A 51 7.21 -13.64 20.73
C ALA A 51 8.55 -13.36 21.42
N SER A 52 9.11 -12.17 21.16
CA SER A 52 10.37 -11.67 21.69
C SER A 52 10.26 -10.17 21.94
N ARG A 53 11.25 -9.59 22.63
CA ARG A 53 11.31 -8.12 22.80
C ARG A 53 11.38 -7.35 21.47
N ALA A 54 11.87 -7.99 20.40
CA ALA A 54 11.89 -7.38 19.07
C ALA A 54 10.48 -7.35 18.46
N THR A 55 9.75 -8.47 18.49
CA THR A 55 8.36 -8.51 18.00
C THR A 55 7.43 -7.63 18.84
N ASP A 56 7.65 -7.58 20.16
CA ASP A 56 6.92 -6.70 21.08
C ASP A 56 7.10 -5.22 20.73
N SER A 57 8.30 -4.83 20.31
CA SER A 57 8.60 -3.45 19.89
C SER A 57 7.83 -3.08 18.61
N LEU A 58 7.86 -3.97 17.61
CA LEU A 58 7.19 -3.77 16.33
C LEU A 58 5.67 -3.66 16.52
N VAL A 59 5.06 -4.57 17.30
CA VAL A 59 3.62 -4.57 17.55
C VAL A 59 3.21 -3.41 18.48
N HIS A 60 4.09 -3.01 19.42
CA HIS A 60 3.86 -1.82 20.24
C HIS A 60 3.76 -0.57 19.37
N HIS A 61 4.72 -0.37 18.45
CA HIS A 61 4.71 0.78 17.56
C HIS A 61 3.43 0.81 16.71
N LEU A 62 3.03 -0.32 16.11
CA LEU A 62 1.76 -0.43 15.38
C LEU A 62 0.56 0.00 16.24
N ALA A 63 0.49 -0.45 17.49
CA ALA A 63 -0.59 -0.03 18.38
C ALA A 63 -0.60 1.49 18.61
N VAL A 64 0.56 2.13 18.80
CA VAL A 64 0.63 3.58 19.08
C VAL A 64 0.15 4.43 17.90
N ILE A 65 0.45 4.02 16.66
CA ILE A 65 0.19 4.83 15.45
C ILE A 65 -1.19 4.63 14.82
N GLN A 66 -2.04 3.76 15.38
CA GLN A 66 -3.39 3.56 14.86
C GLN A 66 -4.23 4.84 14.98
N GLN A 67 -4.94 5.20 13.92
CA GLN A 67 -5.85 6.33 13.91
C GLN A 67 -7.08 6.10 14.80
N GLU A 68 -7.78 7.18 15.13
CA GLU A 68 -9.02 7.13 15.94
C GLU A 68 -10.13 6.34 15.26
N ASP A 69 -10.20 6.39 13.93
CA ASP A 69 -11.18 5.65 13.11
C ASP A 69 -10.88 4.16 12.99
N GLY A 70 -9.71 3.71 13.47
CA GLY A 70 -9.28 2.31 13.45
C GLY A 70 -8.31 1.94 12.33
N SER A 71 -8.01 2.86 11.41
CA SER A 71 -7.10 2.62 10.28
C SER A 71 -5.63 2.82 10.63
N TRP A 72 -4.76 2.31 9.75
CA TRP A 72 -3.35 2.67 9.68
C TRP A 72 -3.06 3.36 8.35
N PRO A 73 -2.45 4.55 8.37
CA PRO A 73 -2.20 5.30 7.16
C PRO A 73 -1.06 4.67 6.35
N TRP A 74 -1.22 4.60 5.03
CA TRP A 74 -0.11 4.32 4.11
C TRP A 74 0.66 5.62 3.84
N ASN A 75 1.85 5.73 4.44
CA ASN A 75 2.60 6.99 4.42
C ASN A 75 3.55 7.10 3.21
N LEU A 76 3.85 6.00 2.52
CA LEU A 76 4.81 5.96 1.41
C LEU A 76 4.30 5.12 0.22
N PRO A 77 3.81 5.74 -0.88
CA PRO A 77 3.29 4.99 -2.04
C PRO A 77 4.41 4.25 -2.74
N ARG A 78 4.31 2.93 -2.87
CA ARG A 78 5.19 2.15 -3.76
C ARG A 78 4.44 1.18 -4.66
N PRO A 79 3.35 1.60 -5.34
CA PRO A 79 2.54 0.73 -6.17
C PRO A 79 3.41 -0.13 -7.09
N PRO A 80 3.13 -1.43 -7.17
CA PRO A 80 1.88 -2.11 -6.81
C PRO A 80 1.88 -2.70 -5.39
N ILE A 81 2.91 -2.39 -4.60
CA ILE A 81 3.09 -2.78 -3.20
C ILE A 81 2.80 -1.53 -2.36
N GLN A 82 2.26 -1.66 -1.14
CA GLN A 82 2.18 -0.50 -0.22
C GLN A 82 1.40 0.68 -0.83
N SER A 83 0.20 0.42 -1.35
CA SER A 83 -0.54 1.40 -2.15
C SER A 83 -1.86 1.88 -1.54
N SER A 84 -2.25 1.40 -0.35
CA SER A 84 -3.50 1.76 0.30
C SER A 84 -3.51 1.58 1.82
N ASP A 85 -4.42 2.31 2.48
CA ASP A 85 -4.64 2.23 3.94
C ASP A 85 -5.22 0.86 4.29
N VAL A 86 -5.92 0.25 3.33
CA VAL A 86 -6.52 -1.08 3.48
C VAL A 86 -5.44 -2.13 3.68
N GLY A 87 -4.37 -2.10 2.88
CA GLY A 87 -3.22 -3.00 3.02
C GLY A 87 -2.50 -2.82 4.36
N ALA A 88 -2.20 -1.56 4.70
CA ALA A 88 -1.56 -1.20 5.97
C ALA A 88 -2.40 -1.65 7.18
N THR A 89 -3.70 -1.37 7.15
CA THR A 89 -4.64 -1.73 8.23
C THR A 89 -4.77 -3.24 8.38
N ALA A 90 -4.87 -3.99 7.27
CA ALA A 90 -5.01 -5.44 7.31
C ALA A 90 -3.76 -6.13 7.90
N LEU A 91 -2.55 -5.70 7.53
CA LEU A 91 -1.32 -6.23 8.09
C LEU A 91 -1.16 -5.86 9.57
N ALA A 92 -1.54 -4.64 9.96
CA ALA A 92 -1.52 -4.25 11.37
C ALA A 92 -2.52 -5.07 12.22
N VAL A 93 -3.69 -5.41 11.66
CA VAL A 93 -4.65 -6.34 12.28
C VAL A 93 -4.00 -7.70 12.50
N GLN A 94 -3.36 -8.28 11.48
CA GLN A 94 -2.69 -9.58 11.60
C GLN A 94 -1.61 -9.55 12.68
N ALA A 95 -0.80 -8.49 12.71
CA ALA A 95 0.26 -8.31 13.68
C ALA A 95 -0.31 -8.24 15.11
N LEU A 96 -1.32 -7.40 15.36
CA LEU A 96 -1.93 -7.25 16.69
C LEU A 96 -2.66 -8.50 17.16
N ALA A 97 -3.27 -9.25 16.23
CA ALA A 97 -3.98 -10.48 16.54
C ALA A 97 -3.04 -11.65 16.87
N ASN A 98 -1.91 -11.76 16.16
CA ASN A 98 -0.98 -12.90 16.29
C ASN A 98 0.18 -12.64 17.26
N HIS A 99 0.48 -11.37 17.58
CA HIS A 99 1.55 -10.99 18.51
C HIS A 99 1.02 -10.18 19.71
N PRO A 100 0.11 -10.73 20.53
CA PRO A 100 -0.41 -10.01 21.69
C PRO A 100 0.66 -9.85 22.76
N ILE A 101 0.81 -8.63 23.29
CA ILE A 101 1.54 -8.39 24.53
C ILE A 101 0.56 -8.70 25.67
N PRO A 102 0.80 -9.67 26.57
CA PRO A 102 -0.20 -10.13 27.55
C PRO A 102 -0.86 -8.99 28.36
N GLY A 103 -0.07 -8.00 28.82
CA GLY A 103 -0.59 -6.84 29.55
C GLY A 103 -1.40 -5.83 28.71
N ARG A 104 -1.39 -5.94 27.38
CA ARG A 104 -2.10 -5.09 26.42
C ARG A 104 -3.11 -5.86 25.55
N ALA A 105 -3.35 -7.14 25.84
CA ALA A 105 -4.18 -8.00 25.00
C ALA A 105 -5.61 -7.45 24.80
N ALA A 106 -6.20 -6.87 25.85
CA ALA A 106 -7.52 -6.22 25.75
C ALA A 106 -7.48 -4.99 24.83
N GLU A 107 -6.49 -4.12 25.00
CA GLU A 107 -6.27 -2.97 24.11
C GLU A 107 -6.12 -3.42 22.65
N PHE A 108 -5.28 -4.44 22.40
CA PHE A 108 -5.06 -4.95 21.04
C PHE A 108 -6.34 -5.53 20.44
N GLY A 109 -7.14 -6.24 21.25
CA GLY A 109 -8.46 -6.69 20.85
C GLY A 109 -9.38 -5.53 20.44
N ASP A 110 -9.36 -4.42 21.18
CA ASP A 110 -10.17 -3.23 20.87
C ASP A 110 -9.72 -2.56 19.58
N ARG A 111 -8.40 -2.48 19.38
CA ARG A 111 -7.79 -1.95 18.15
C ARG A 111 -8.15 -2.79 16.93
N VAL A 112 -8.06 -4.11 17.05
CA VAL A 112 -8.47 -5.06 15.99
C VAL A 112 -9.96 -4.90 15.67
N ARG A 113 -10.82 -4.72 16.68
CA ARG A 113 -12.26 -4.47 16.44
C ARG A 113 -12.51 -3.16 15.68
N ARG A 114 -11.87 -2.06 16.09
CA ARG A 114 -12.00 -0.77 15.35
C ARG A 114 -11.51 -0.89 13.92
N ALA A 115 -10.38 -1.57 13.71
CA ALA A 115 -9.82 -1.81 12.39
C ALA A 115 -10.74 -2.66 11.51
N ARG A 116 -11.37 -3.70 12.07
CA ARG A 116 -12.38 -4.50 11.38
C ARG A 116 -13.59 -3.66 10.99
N ASP A 117 -14.08 -2.84 11.90
CA ASP A 117 -15.24 -1.99 11.65
C ASP A 117 -14.93 -0.96 10.53
N TRP A 118 -13.70 -0.45 10.50
CA TRP A 118 -13.19 0.39 9.42
C TRP A 118 -13.08 -0.38 8.09
N LEU A 119 -12.43 -1.55 8.10
CA LEU A 119 -12.25 -2.42 6.94
C LEU A 119 -13.60 -2.85 6.35
N SER A 120 -14.63 -3.05 7.17
CA SER A 120 -15.97 -3.42 6.70
C SER A 120 -16.65 -2.33 5.85
N LYS A 121 -16.20 -1.08 5.95
CA LYS A 121 -16.74 0.11 5.27
C LYS A 121 -15.79 0.66 4.20
N ALA A 122 -14.52 0.24 4.23
CA ALA A 122 -13.51 0.69 3.28
C ALA A 122 -13.95 0.40 1.83
N ARG A 123 -13.76 1.38 0.95
CA ARG A 123 -14.00 1.22 -0.48
C ARG A 123 -12.70 0.78 -1.14
N VAL A 124 -12.82 -0.20 -2.02
CA VAL A 124 -11.68 -0.80 -2.73
C VAL A 124 -11.87 -0.68 -4.24
N GLU A 125 -10.81 -0.28 -4.93
CA GLU A 125 -10.81 0.06 -6.36
C GLU A 125 -9.96 -0.91 -7.17
N PHE A 126 -8.93 -1.51 -6.57
CA PHE A 126 -8.01 -2.43 -7.26
C PHE A 126 -7.70 -3.69 -6.46
N ASN A 127 -6.93 -4.59 -7.07
CA ASN A 127 -6.77 -5.96 -6.61
C ASN A 127 -6.19 -6.06 -5.19
N GLU A 128 -5.07 -5.38 -4.93
CA GLU A 128 -4.38 -5.43 -3.63
C GLU A 128 -5.29 -4.96 -2.47
N GLU A 129 -6.01 -3.86 -2.65
CA GLU A 129 -6.99 -3.37 -1.66
C GLU A 129 -8.03 -4.43 -1.34
N ARG A 130 -8.61 -5.08 -2.35
CA ARG A 130 -9.64 -6.10 -2.14
C ARG A 130 -9.09 -7.35 -1.47
N VAL A 131 -7.89 -7.78 -1.87
CA VAL A 131 -7.14 -8.87 -1.22
C VAL A 131 -6.99 -8.59 0.26
N TYR A 132 -6.44 -7.42 0.61
CA TYR A 132 -6.18 -7.08 2.00
C TYR A 132 -7.45 -6.79 2.79
N GLN A 133 -8.52 -6.29 2.18
CA GLN A 133 -9.80 -6.17 2.86
C GLN A 133 -10.35 -7.54 3.24
N ILE A 134 -10.29 -8.53 2.34
CA ILE A 134 -10.71 -9.91 2.63
C ILE A 134 -9.84 -10.50 3.76
N LEU A 135 -8.52 -10.39 3.64
CA LEU A 135 -7.58 -10.94 4.61
C LEU A 135 -7.71 -10.27 5.98
N GLY A 136 -7.76 -8.94 6.03
CA GLY A 136 -7.90 -8.18 7.27
C GLY A 136 -9.22 -8.48 8.00
N LEU A 137 -10.32 -8.63 7.26
CA LEU A 137 -11.60 -9.07 7.84
C LEU A 137 -11.53 -10.50 8.39
N ALA A 138 -10.84 -11.41 7.69
CA ALA A 138 -10.65 -12.77 8.14
C ALA A 138 -9.74 -12.85 9.39
N TRP A 139 -8.62 -12.14 9.39
CA TRP A 139 -7.66 -12.08 10.49
C TRP A 139 -8.21 -11.40 11.74
N ALA A 140 -9.04 -10.36 11.58
CA ALA A 140 -9.71 -9.73 12.73
C ALA A 140 -10.74 -10.63 13.41
N GLY A 141 -11.28 -11.62 12.69
CA GLY A 141 -12.39 -12.46 13.11
C GLY A 141 -13.71 -11.68 13.26
N GLY A 142 -14.84 -12.40 13.26
CA GLY A 142 -16.17 -11.79 13.49
C GLY A 142 -16.65 -10.84 12.39
N ALA A 143 -16.04 -10.87 11.21
CA ALA A 143 -16.54 -10.16 10.04
C ALA A 143 -17.82 -10.84 9.48
N SER A 144 -18.68 -10.06 8.83
CA SER A 144 -19.89 -10.60 8.20
C SER A 144 -19.52 -11.55 7.05
N PRO A 145 -20.02 -12.80 7.05
CA PRO A 145 -19.79 -13.74 5.95
C PRO A 145 -20.30 -13.21 4.59
N SER A 146 -21.34 -12.37 4.58
CA SER A 146 -21.85 -11.77 3.34
C SER A 146 -20.89 -10.72 2.77
N THR A 147 -20.26 -9.91 3.64
CA THR A 147 -19.26 -8.92 3.22
C THR A 147 -18.06 -9.62 2.59
N VAL A 148 -17.50 -10.64 3.26
CA VAL A 148 -16.35 -11.40 2.74
C VAL A 148 -16.70 -12.07 1.40
N ARG A 149 -17.92 -12.61 1.26
CA ARG A 149 -18.41 -13.19 0.01
C ARG A 149 -18.50 -12.18 -1.13
N GLN A 150 -19.06 -10.99 -0.88
CA GLN A 150 -19.16 -9.93 -1.90
C GLN A 150 -17.79 -9.47 -2.41
N LEU A 151 -16.81 -9.35 -1.50
CA LEU A 151 -15.44 -9.03 -1.87
C LEU A 151 -14.78 -10.15 -2.68
N ALA A 152 -14.98 -11.41 -2.28
CA ALA A 152 -14.47 -12.56 -3.03
C ALA A 152 -15.08 -12.65 -4.44
N GLU A 153 -16.39 -12.39 -4.58
CA GLU A 153 -17.05 -12.29 -5.89
C GLU A 153 -16.47 -11.15 -6.74
N GLY A 154 -16.09 -10.03 -6.12
CA GLY A 154 -15.35 -8.96 -6.80
C GLY A 154 -14.01 -9.42 -7.34
N LEU A 155 -13.21 -10.14 -6.54
CA LEU A 155 -11.96 -10.75 -7.03
C LEU A 155 -12.23 -11.72 -8.18
N ILE A 156 -13.24 -12.59 -8.06
CA ILE A 156 -13.57 -13.57 -9.11
C ILE A 156 -13.95 -12.87 -10.42
N ARG A 157 -14.73 -11.78 -10.36
CA ARG A 157 -15.10 -10.97 -11.54
C ARG A 157 -13.89 -10.31 -12.21
N ASP A 158 -12.91 -9.89 -11.42
CA ASP A 158 -11.70 -9.24 -11.94
C ASP A 158 -10.68 -10.24 -12.51
N GLN A 159 -10.92 -11.56 -12.37
CA GLN A 159 -10.05 -12.59 -12.93
C GLN A 159 -10.08 -12.54 -14.47
N ARG A 160 -8.89 -12.46 -15.08
CA ARG A 160 -8.75 -12.26 -16.52
C ARG A 160 -8.91 -13.55 -17.31
N PRO A 161 -9.10 -13.48 -18.65
CA PRO A 161 -9.23 -14.67 -19.49
C PRO A 161 -8.05 -15.65 -19.38
N ASP A 162 -6.84 -15.15 -19.17
CA ASP A 162 -5.62 -15.95 -18.97
C ASP A 162 -5.58 -16.71 -17.62
N GLY A 163 -6.53 -16.44 -16.73
CA GLY A 163 -6.65 -17.06 -15.41
C GLY A 163 -5.96 -16.31 -14.30
N GLY A 164 -5.15 -15.30 -14.61
CA GLY A 164 -4.44 -14.49 -13.62
C GLY A 164 -5.21 -13.26 -13.17
N TRP A 165 -4.60 -12.54 -12.24
CA TRP A 165 -4.99 -11.20 -11.81
C TRP A 165 -3.86 -10.21 -12.08
N GLY A 166 -4.24 -8.98 -12.44
CA GLY A 166 -3.31 -7.87 -12.54
C GLY A 166 -3.30 -7.06 -11.25
N GLN A 167 -2.18 -6.39 -10.97
CA GLN A 167 -2.03 -5.50 -9.81
C GLN A 167 -2.98 -4.31 -9.86
N LEU A 168 -3.10 -3.68 -11.03
CA LEU A 168 -4.02 -2.59 -11.33
C LEU A 168 -4.92 -2.96 -12.52
N PRO A 169 -6.10 -2.32 -12.67
CA PRO A 169 -7.00 -2.59 -13.80
C PRO A 169 -6.33 -2.46 -15.17
N THR A 170 -5.35 -1.58 -15.31
CA THR A 170 -4.65 -1.27 -16.57
C THR A 170 -3.42 -2.14 -16.84
N LEU A 171 -2.93 -2.92 -15.87
CA LEU A 171 -1.71 -3.71 -15.98
C LEU A 171 -2.02 -5.16 -16.38
N PRO A 172 -1.16 -5.93 -17.07
CA PRO A 172 -1.39 -7.35 -17.36
C PRO A 172 -1.50 -8.22 -16.08
N SER A 173 -1.92 -9.48 -16.23
CA SER A 173 -1.85 -10.45 -15.14
C SER A 173 -0.40 -10.72 -14.75
N ASP A 174 -0.12 -10.88 -13.45
CA ASP A 174 1.21 -11.21 -12.95
C ASP A 174 1.15 -12.15 -11.74
N ALA A 175 2.30 -12.71 -11.38
CA ALA A 175 2.40 -13.70 -10.31
C ALA A 175 2.16 -13.12 -8.91
N PHE A 176 2.51 -11.85 -8.70
CA PHE A 176 2.31 -11.16 -7.43
C PHE A 176 0.81 -11.01 -7.12
N ALA A 177 0.07 -10.40 -8.04
CA ALA A 177 -1.37 -10.19 -7.91
C ALA A 177 -2.14 -11.50 -7.89
N THR A 178 -1.73 -12.48 -8.71
CA THR A 178 -2.38 -13.79 -8.75
C THR A 178 -2.17 -14.58 -7.46
N GLY A 179 -0.95 -14.59 -6.91
CA GLY A 179 -0.65 -15.26 -5.64
C GLY A 179 -1.43 -14.68 -4.47
N GLN A 180 -1.48 -13.35 -4.37
CA GLN A 180 -2.30 -12.62 -3.40
C GLN A 180 -3.80 -12.95 -3.51
N ALA A 181 -4.35 -12.94 -4.74
CA ALA A 181 -5.75 -13.26 -4.98
C ALA A 181 -6.09 -14.70 -4.58
N LEU A 182 -5.23 -15.67 -4.91
CA LEU A 182 -5.40 -17.07 -4.48
C LEU A 182 -5.42 -17.19 -2.96
N TYR A 183 -4.47 -16.54 -2.28
CA TYR A 183 -4.40 -16.57 -0.82
C TYR A 183 -5.64 -15.93 -0.18
N ALA A 184 -6.10 -14.78 -0.67
CA ALA A 184 -7.33 -14.15 -0.17
C ALA A 184 -8.57 -15.01 -0.42
N LEU A 185 -8.72 -15.61 -1.60
CA LEU A 185 -9.87 -16.46 -1.91
C LEU A 185 -9.88 -17.74 -1.06
N THR A 186 -8.74 -18.41 -0.88
CA THR A 186 -8.72 -19.68 -0.13
C THR A 186 -8.67 -19.46 1.38
N ARG A 187 -7.79 -18.60 1.88
CA ARG A 187 -7.57 -18.41 3.34
C ARG A 187 -8.45 -17.34 3.94
N GLY A 188 -8.75 -16.28 3.20
CA GLY A 188 -9.61 -15.22 3.70
C GLY A 188 -11.09 -15.54 3.51
N ALA A 189 -11.48 -15.97 2.30
CA ALA A 189 -12.87 -16.25 1.95
C ALA A 189 -13.27 -17.73 2.06
N GLY A 190 -12.34 -18.64 2.32
CA GLY A 190 -12.62 -20.05 2.57
C GLY A 190 -13.02 -20.85 1.33
N LEU A 191 -12.67 -20.39 0.12
CA LEU A 191 -12.97 -21.12 -1.10
C LEU A 191 -12.11 -22.39 -1.20
N PRO A 192 -12.68 -23.53 -1.63
CA PRO A 192 -11.90 -24.75 -1.81
C PRO A 192 -10.95 -24.62 -3.01
N GLY A 193 -9.84 -25.36 -2.96
CA GLY A 193 -8.86 -25.44 -4.06
C GLY A 193 -9.47 -25.88 -5.41
N THR A 194 -10.59 -26.60 -5.36
CA THR A 194 -11.33 -27.08 -6.53
C THR A 194 -12.21 -26.01 -7.18
N HIS A 195 -12.39 -24.85 -6.54
CA HIS A 195 -13.21 -23.77 -7.09
C HIS A 195 -12.66 -23.31 -8.45
N PRO A 196 -13.51 -23.07 -9.48
CA PRO A 196 -13.04 -22.75 -10.84
C PRO A 196 -12.07 -21.57 -10.91
N ALA A 197 -12.34 -20.49 -10.17
CA ALA A 197 -11.44 -19.33 -10.13
C ALA A 197 -10.08 -19.67 -9.52
N VAL A 198 -10.05 -20.50 -8.47
CA VAL A 198 -8.81 -20.95 -7.81
C VAL A 198 -8.00 -21.82 -8.77
N ARG A 199 -8.63 -22.80 -9.43
CA ARG A 199 -7.98 -23.66 -10.44
C ARG A 199 -7.39 -22.88 -11.61
N ARG A 200 -8.07 -21.83 -12.06
CA ARG A 200 -7.56 -20.96 -13.15
C ARG A 200 -6.35 -20.13 -12.71
N GLY A 201 -6.38 -19.61 -11.48
CA GLY A 201 -5.27 -18.88 -10.90
C GLY A 201 -4.03 -19.76 -10.67
N THR A 202 -4.22 -20.96 -10.13
CA THR A 202 -3.11 -21.92 -9.97
C THR A 202 -2.55 -22.35 -11.33
N GLY A 203 -3.42 -22.57 -12.33
CA GLY A 203 -3.01 -22.83 -13.72
C GLY A 203 -2.19 -21.70 -14.33
N PHE A 204 -2.56 -20.44 -14.10
CA PHE A 204 -1.77 -19.28 -14.52
C PHE A 204 -0.37 -19.27 -13.88
N LEU A 205 -0.29 -19.48 -12.55
CA LEU A 205 1.00 -19.49 -11.85
C LEU A 205 1.91 -20.61 -12.34
N VAL A 206 1.41 -21.84 -12.43
CA VAL A 206 2.19 -22.99 -12.94
C VAL A 206 2.67 -22.74 -14.37
N LYS A 207 1.83 -22.16 -15.23
CA LYS A 207 2.21 -21.84 -16.62
C LYS A 207 3.24 -20.71 -16.72
N SER A 208 3.23 -19.76 -15.79
CA SER A 208 4.10 -18.58 -15.81
C SER A 208 5.38 -18.76 -15.00
N GLN A 209 5.57 -19.92 -14.34
CA GLN A 209 6.79 -20.24 -13.62
C GLN A 209 7.96 -20.39 -14.59
N LEU A 210 9.09 -19.78 -14.24
CA LEU A 210 10.34 -19.93 -15.00
C LEU A 210 11.02 -21.26 -14.68
N ALA A 211 11.96 -21.66 -15.52
CA ALA A 211 12.68 -22.94 -15.37
C ALA A 211 13.47 -23.05 -14.05
N ASP A 212 13.87 -21.92 -13.46
CA ASP A 212 14.55 -21.84 -12.16
C ASP A 212 13.57 -21.88 -10.96
N GLY A 213 12.28 -22.05 -11.22
CA GLY A 213 11.22 -22.11 -10.21
C GLY A 213 10.70 -20.74 -9.76
N THR A 214 11.26 -19.63 -10.26
CA THR A 214 10.86 -18.28 -9.87
C THR A 214 9.78 -17.69 -10.78
N TRP A 215 9.21 -16.56 -10.36
CA TRP A 215 8.37 -15.71 -11.19
C TRP A 215 9.00 -14.33 -11.34
N TYR A 216 9.17 -13.90 -12.58
CA TYR A 216 9.68 -12.58 -12.90
C TYR A 216 8.60 -11.51 -12.70
N ALA A 217 8.95 -10.41 -12.05
CA ALA A 217 8.13 -9.22 -11.96
C ALA A 217 8.99 -7.95 -12.14
N PRO A 218 8.72 -7.11 -13.16
CA PRO A 218 9.56 -5.96 -13.47
C PRO A 218 9.43 -4.87 -12.41
N ARG A 219 10.54 -4.29 -11.97
CA ARG A 219 10.55 -3.24 -10.95
C ARG A 219 9.67 -2.07 -11.39
N ARG A 220 8.98 -1.48 -10.40
CA ARG A 220 8.23 -0.24 -10.60
C ARG A 220 8.89 0.96 -9.91
N ALA A 221 10.12 0.81 -9.42
CA ALA A 221 10.91 1.88 -8.79
C ALA A 221 11.13 3.10 -9.71
N PHE A 222 11.40 4.27 -9.13
CA PHE A 222 11.67 5.48 -9.92
C PHE A 222 12.94 5.35 -10.76
N PRO A 223 12.97 5.87 -12.01
CA PRO A 223 14.11 5.69 -12.90
C PRO A 223 15.39 6.40 -12.41
N PHE A 224 15.30 7.27 -11.41
CA PHE A 224 16.45 7.89 -10.76
C PHE A 224 16.93 7.13 -9.51
N GLN A 225 16.17 6.16 -9.00
CA GLN A 225 16.62 5.29 -7.92
C GLN A 225 17.59 4.26 -8.50
N PRO A 226 18.85 4.23 -8.02
CA PRO A 226 19.81 3.21 -8.41
C PRO A 226 19.20 1.82 -8.19
N PRO A 227 19.39 0.87 -9.14
CA PRO A 227 18.97 -0.50 -8.90
C PRO A 227 19.73 -1.05 -7.68
N MET A 228 18.98 -1.60 -6.73
CA MET A 228 19.53 -2.33 -5.60
C MET A 228 19.29 -3.82 -5.86
N GLU A 229 20.32 -4.64 -5.73
CA GLU A 229 20.17 -6.09 -5.86
C GLU A 229 19.87 -6.72 -4.49
N SER A 230 18.87 -7.60 -4.47
CA SER A 230 18.49 -8.35 -3.26
C SER A 230 19.28 -9.65 -3.08
N GLY A 231 20.02 -10.07 -4.12
CA GLY A 231 20.60 -11.41 -4.24
C GLY A 231 19.62 -12.49 -4.70
N PHE A 232 18.34 -12.14 -4.92
CA PHE A 232 17.39 -12.98 -5.64
C PHE A 232 17.68 -12.91 -7.16
N PRO A 233 17.30 -13.91 -7.97
CA PRO A 233 17.41 -13.81 -9.43
C PRO A 233 16.74 -12.55 -9.99
N HIS A 234 17.01 -12.22 -11.27
CA HIS A 234 16.43 -11.10 -12.03
C HIS A 234 17.09 -9.72 -11.86
N GLY A 235 18.33 -9.65 -11.35
CA GLY A 235 19.17 -8.43 -11.38
C GLY A 235 18.47 -7.20 -10.78
N ALA A 236 18.30 -6.14 -11.57
CA ALA A 236 17.64 -4.90 -11.13
C ALA A 236 16.17 -5.08 -10.70
N ASP A 237 15.52 -6.18 -11.11
CA ASP A 237 14.13 -6.51 -10.80
C ASP A 237 14.01 -7.51 -9.63
N SER A 238 15.13 -7.84 -8.98
CA SER A 238 15.21 -8.94 -8.01
C SER A 238 14.31 -8.77 -6.80
N TRP A 239 14.10 -7.54 -6.32
CA TRP A 239 13.22 -7.27 -5.17
C TRP A 239 11.75 -7.57 -5.47
N LEU A 240 11.23 -7.09 -6.60
CA LEU A 240 9.84 -7.33 -6.95
C LEU A 240 9.62 -8.78 -7.39
N SER A 241 10.59 -9.37 -8.08
CA SER A 241 10.53 -10.78 -8.46
C SER A 241 10.59 -11.71 -7.25
N ALA A 242 11.35 -11.36 -6.20
CA ALA A 242 11.32 -12.07 -4.92
C ALA A 242 9.93 -12.00 -4.29
N ALA A 243 9.32 -10.81 -4.22
CA ALA A 243 7.97 -10.65 -3.69
C ALA A 243 6.92 -11.42 -4.50
N ALA A 244 7.00 -11.35 -5.83
CA ALA A 244 6.11 -12.08 -6.73
C ALA A 244 6.22 -13.60 -6.56
N SER A 245 7.46 -14.10 -6.47
CA SER A 245 7.72 -15.52 -6.25
C SER A 245 7.21 -15.98 -4.88
N SER A 246 7.42 -15.19 -3.82
CA SER A 246 6.89 -15.50 -2.49
C SER A 246 5.37 -15.59 -2.48
N TRP A 247 4.66 -14.61 -3.05
CA TRP A 247 3.20 -14.66 -3.15
C TRP A 247 2.68 -15.79 -4.03
N ALA A 248 3.38 -16.09 -5.14
CA ALA A 248 3.03 -17.22 -5.99
C ALA A 248 3.11 -18.55 -5.21
N VAL A 249 4.19 -18.77 -4.46
CA VAL A 249 4.36 -19.96 -3.61
C VAL A 249 3.28 -20.01 -2.53
N ILE A 250 3.03 -18.90 -1.82
CA ILE A 250 1.97 -18.83 -0.79
C ILE A 250 0.60 -19.17 -1.39
N GLY A 251 0.25 -18.58 -2.53
CA GLY A 251 -1.04 -18.82 -3.20
C GLY A 251 -1.19 -20.24 -3.74
N LEU A 252 -0.12 -20.83 -4.28
CA LEU A 252 -0.12 -22.24 -4.70
C LEU A 252 -0.29 -23.17 -3.50
N ALA A 253 0.51 -22.98 -2.45
CA ALA A 253 0.45 -23.79 -1.24
C ALA A 253 -0.94 -23.73 -0.57
N SER A 254 -1.53 -22.54 -0.47
CA SER A 254 -2.87 -22.37 0.12
C SER A 254 -4.01 -22.91 -0.74
N SER A 255 -3.74 -23.26 -2.00
CA SER A 255 -4.74 -23.82 -2.92
C SER A 255 -4.76 -25.35 -2.93
N VAL A 256 -3.71 -26.01 -2.44
CA VAL A 256 -3.61 -27.49 -2.37
C VAL A 256 -4.23 -28.03 -1.07
N ASP A 257 -4.01 -27.35 0.05
CA ASP A 257 -4.58 -27.72 1.36
C ASP A 257 -5.18 -26.49 2.07
N PRO A 258 -6.43 -26.13 1.76
CA PRO A 258 -7.09 -25.01 2.42
C PRO A 258 -7.35 -25.27 3.91
N SER A 259 -7.31 -26.53 4.36
CA SER A 259 -7.70 -26.98 5.71
C SER A 259 -6.58 -26.93 6.74
N ARG A 260 -5.30 -26.87 6.32
CA ARG A 260 -4.16 -26.70 7.23
C ARG A 260 -4.15 -25.29 7.80
N ALA A 261 -4.84 -25.07 8.92
CA ALA A 261 -4.68 -23.87 9.73
C ALA A 261 -3.19 -23.66 10.02
N VAL A 262 -2.71 -22.40 9.94
CA VAL A 262 -1.53 -22.05 10.72
C VAL A 262 -2.03 -22.10 12.15
N SER A 263 -1.75 -23.19 12.87
CA SER A 263 -2.22 -23.38 14.22
C SER A 263 -1.71 -22.23 15.09
N PRO A 264 -2.57 -21.39 15.69
CA PRO A 264 -2.15 -20.55 16.80
C PRO A 264 -1.93 -21.49 17.98
N GLN A 265 -0.72 -21.55 18.55
CA GLN A 265 -0.58 -22.16 19.87
C GLN A 265 -1.31 -21.28 20.89
N PRO A 266 -2.14 -21.87 21.78
CA PRO A 266 -2.92 -21.10 22.73
C PRO A 266 -2.13 -20.83 24.00
N ALA A 267 -2.21 -19.59 24.50
CA ALA A 267 -2.02 -19.31 25.92
C ALA A 267 -2.82 -18.06 26.32
N LEU A 268 -4.11 -18.27 26.58
CA LEU A 268 -4.90 -17.41 27.46
C LEU A 268 -4.44 -17.65 28.91
N ALA A 269 -4.12 -16.59 29.68
CA ALA A 269 -4.59 -16.42 31.07
C ALA A 269 -4.08 -15.12 31.75
N ARG A 270 -5.05 -14.26 32.05
CA ARG A 270 -5.30 -13.56 33.34
C ARG A 270 -4.58 -12.23 33.72
N LEU A 271 -5.45 -11.25 34.03
CA LEU A 271 -5.37 -10.11 35.00
C LEU A 271 -4.41 -8.97 34.62
N GLY A 272 -4.68 -7.66 34.80
CA GLY A 272 -5.76 -6.87 35.41
C GLY A 272 -5.41 -5.36 35.30
N ALA A 273 -6.38 -4.50 35.62
CA ALA A 273 -6.56 -3.07 35.31
C ALA A 273 -5.50 -2.01 35.76
N GLY A 274 -5.46 -0.85 35.06
CA GLY A 274 -5.39 0.49 35.71
C GLY A 274 -4.64 1.67 35.04
N ALA A 275 -5.34 2.51 34.22
CA ALA A 275 -5.26 3.99 34.02
C ALA A 275 -3.94 4.73 33.59
N PRO A 276 -3.97 6.05 33.19
CA PRO A 276 -4.74 6.76 32.15
C PRO A 276 -3.85 7.59 31.14
N ALA A 277 -4.51 8.34 30.25
CA ALA A 277 -4.04 8.88 28.95
C ALA A 277 -3.45 10.33 28.93
N ALA A 278 -2.75 10.67 27.83
CA ALA A 278 -2.37 12.05 27.44
C ALA A 278 -2.67 12.34 25.95
N ARG A 279 -2.94 13.61 25.63
CA ARG A 279 -3.69 14.13 24.45
C ARG A 279 -2.84 14.44 23.21
N SER A 280 -3.47 14.35 22.03
CA SER A 280 -2.96 14.65 20.67
C SER A 280 -3.36 16.06 20.17
N SER A 281 -2.55 16.65 19.29
CA SER A 281 -2.81 17.91 18.57
C SER A 281 -2.98 17.68 17.05
N ARG A 282 -3.95 18.37 16.44
CA ARG A 282 -4.44 18.18 15.05
C ARG A 282 -4.06 19.36 14.14
N MET A 283 -3.76 19.08 12.87
CA MET A 283 -3.53 20.06 11.80
C MET A 283 -4.85 20.65 11.24
N PRO A 284 -4.83 21.91 10.73
CA PRO A 284 -6.05 22.64 10.39
C PRO A 284 -6.51 22.44 8.94
N SER A 285 -7.81 22.30 8.78
CA SER A 285 -8.56 22.43 7.52
C SER A 285 -8.91 23.90 7.27
N GLY A 286 -8.45 24.47 6.15
CA GLY A 286 -8.79 25.84 5.72
C GLY A 286 -10.18 25.97 5.08
N PRO A 287 -10.76 27.19 5.00
CA PRO A 287 -12.15 27.43 4.67
C PRO A 287 -12.46 27.37 3.15
N GLY A 288 -13.65 26.88 2.82
CA GLY A 288 -14.16 26.72 1.46
C GLY A 288 -14.70 28.01 0.84
N GLY A 289 -13.93 28.60 -0.07
CA GLY A 289 -14.46 29.37 -1.19
C GLY A 289 -14.55 28.48 -2.44
N GLU A 290 -15.50 28.76 -3.34
CA GLU A 290 -15.64 28.01 -4.60
C GLU A 290 -14.42 28.26 -5.49
N VAL A 291 -13.58 27.23 -5.66
CA VAL A 291 -12.33 27.28 -6.43
C VAL A 291 -12.66 27.16 -7.92
N GLU A 292 -12.27 28.17 -8.72
CA GLU A 292 -12.52 28.19 -10.16
C GLU A 292 -11.24 27.87 -10.93
N PHE A 293 -11.28 26.89 -11.84
CA PHE A 293 -10.08 26.43 -12.56
C PHE A 293 -9.34 27.56 -13.30
N SER A 294 -10.06 28.37 -14.08
CA SER A 294 -9.46 29.40 -14.94
C SER A 294 -8.77 30.51 -14.15
N ARG A 295 -9.35 30.88 -13.00
CA ARG A 295 -8.86 31.96 -12.13
C ARG A 295 -7.79 31.48 -11.17
N ASP A 296 -8.02 30.34 -10.51
CA ASP A 296 -7.27 29.94 -9.32
C ASP A 296 -6.23 28.84 -9.59
N ILE A 297 -6.46 27.97 -10.59
CA ILE A 297 -5.65 26.75 -10.81
C ILE A 297 -4.75 26.88 -12.03
N ARG A 298 -5.32 27.32 -13.16
CA ARG A 298 -4.59 27.49 -14.41
C ARG A 298 -3.30 28.31 -14.25
N PRO A 299 -3.31 29.48 -13.58
CA PRO A 299 -2.08 30.26 -13.42
C PRO A 299 -1.00 29.54 -12.62
N VAL A 300 -1.38 28.73 -11.63
CA VAL A 300 -0.45 27.94 -10.81
C VAL A 300 0.20 26.85 -11.65
N LEU A 301 -0.60 26.08 -12.39
CA LEU A 301 -0.09 24.98 -13.22
C LEU A 301 0.78 25.49 -14.39
N GLU A 302 0.38 26.57 -15.06
CA GLU A 302 1.16 27.18 -16.15
C GLU A 302 2.52 27.69 -15.65
N ARG A 303 2.52 28.39 -14.51
CA ARG A 303 3.74 28.97 -13.93
C ARG A 303 4.69 27.91 -13.37
N SER A 304 4.18 26.94 -12.64
CA SER A 304 5.01 26.04 -11.82
C SER A 304 5.23 24.66 -12.45
N CYS A 305 4.34 24.19 -13.33
CA CYS A 305 4.35 22.79 -13.80
C CYS A 305 4.72 22.64 -15.27
N VAL A 306 4.19 23.51 -16.16
CA VAL A 306 4.32 23.33 -17.62
C VAL A 306 5.78 23.32 -18.08
N ALA A 307 6.66 24.12 -17.46
CA ALA A 307 8.08 24.16 -17.82
C ALA A 307 8.83 22.82 -17.73
N CYS A 308 8.39 21.91 -16.85
CA CYS A 308 9.02 20.60 -16.69
C CYS A 308 8.10 19.44 -17.12
N HIS A 309 6.79 19.67 -17.23
CA HIS A 309 5.77 18.65 -17.51
C HIS A 309 4.97 18.94 -18.78
N SER A 310 5.64 19.48 -19.81
CA SER A 310 5.08 19.61 -21.16
C SER A 310 6.08 19.16 -22.24
N GLY A 311 5.55 18.66 -23.35
CA GLY A 311 6.32 18.27 -24.54
C GLY A 311 7.31 17.12 -24.30
N GLU A 312 8.33 17.01 -25.15
CA GLU A 312 9.28 15.89 -25.13
C GLU A 312 10.23 15.89 -23.91
N ARG A 313 10.31 17.01 -23.19
CA ARG A 313 11.18 17.19 -22.01
C ARG A 313 10.53 16.71 -20.70
N ALA A 314 9.30 16.21 -20.76
CA ALA A 314 8.58 15.69 -19.61
C ALA A 314 9.31 14.49 -18.96
N LYS A 315 9.93 14.73 -17.80
CA LYS A 315 10.60 13.67 -17.01
C LYS A 315 9.56 12.61 -16.62
N GLY A 316 9.88 11.34 -16.86
CA GLY A 316 8.95 10.24 -16.60
C GLY A 316 7.74 10.18 -17.54
N GLY A 317 7.71 10.96 -18.62
CA GLY A 317 6.61 11.02 -19.58
C GLY A 317 5.32 11.64 -19.03
N PHE A 318 5.37 12.31 -17.88
CA PHE A 318 4.21 12.93 -17.24
C PHE A 318 3.92 14.32 -17.82
N GLN A 319 2.69 14.51 -18.30
CA GLN A 319 2.22 15.72 -18.96
C GLN A 319 1.14 16.40 -18.11
N VAL A 320 1.19 17.73 -17.98
CA VAL A 320 0.19 18.55 -17.23
C VAL A 320 -0.69 19.41 -18.13
N VAL A 321 -0.57 19.27 -19.45
CA VAL A 321 -1.17 20.19 -20.43
C VAL A 321 -2.68 20.03 -20.61
N SER A 322 -3.27 18.90 -20.18
CA SER A 322 -4.72 18.66 -20.22
C SER A 322 -5.18 17.84 -19.03
N ARG A 323 -6.51 17.80 -18.82
CA ARG A 323 -7.13 16.95 -17.79
C ARG A 323 -6.83 15.47 -18.03
N GLU A 324 -6.95 15.01 -19.27
CA GLU A 324 -6.70 13.62 -19.65
C GLU A 324 -5.25 13.23 -19.35
N ALA A 325 -4.30 14.14 -19.56
CA ALA A 325 -2.90 13.93 -19.24
C ALA A 325 -2.65 13.78 -17.73
N LEU A 326 -3.31 14.60 -16.90
CA LEU A 326 -3.26 14.49 -15.44
C LEU A 326 -3.84 13.16 -14.94
N LEU A 327 -4.93 12.69 -15.55
CA LEU A 327 -5.58 11.43 -15.18
C LEU A 327 -4.85 10.19 -15.74
N LYS A 328 -4.17 10.32 -16.87
CA LYS A 328 -3.34 9.25 -17.45
C LYS A 328 -2.03 9.07 -16.68
N GLY A 329 -1.47 10.17 -16.17
CA GLY A 329 -0.17 10.19 -15.52
C GLY A 329 1.00 10.03 -16.49
N GLY A 330 2.15 9.64 -15.94
CA GLY A 330 3.38 9.38 -16.71
C GLY A 330 3.50 7.95 -17.22
N LYS A 331 4.74 7.52 -17.53
CA LYS A 331 5.07 6.14 -17.97
C LYS A 331 4.65 5.04 -17.00
N ARG A 332 4.32 5.40 -15.75
CA ARG A 332 3.81 4.49 -14.70
C ARG A 332 2.34 4.13 -14.87
N GLY A 333 1.57 4.97 -15.57
CA GLY A 333 0.12 4.80 -15.75
C GLY A 333 -0.75 5.13 -14.53
N GLU A 334 -0.15 5.66 -13.46
CA GLU A 334 -0.86 6.14 -12.27
C GLU A 334 -1.33 7.60 -12.46
N PRO A 335 -2.60 7.94 -12.15
CA PRO A 335 -3.09 9.31 -12.24
C PRO A 335 -2.30 10.23 -11.32
N ALA A 336 -1.88 11.40 -11.82
CA ALA A 336 -1.25 12.43 -10.99
C ALA A 336 -2.28 13.19 -10.15
N VAL A 337 -3.53 13.20 -10.59
CA VAL A 337 -4.68 13.76 -9.86
C VAL A 337 -5.77 12.71 -9.80
N VAL A 338 -6.28 12.44 -8.60
CA VAL A 338 -7.45 11.59 -8.37
C VAL A 338 -8.63 12.50 -8.04
N PRO A 339 -9.57 12.72 -8.97
CA PRO A 339 -10.74 13.56 -8.74
C PRO A 339 -11.49 13.16 -7.47
N GLY A 340 -11.79 14.14 -6.62
CA GLY A 340 -12.46 13.95 -5.34
C GLY A 340 -11.56 13.54 -4.17
N LYS A 341 -10.26 13.26 -4.41
CA LYS A 341 -9.33 12.78 -3.38
C LYS A 341 -7.98 13.52 -3.44
N ALA A 342 -7.97 14.75 -2.94
CA ALA A 342 -6.79 15.63 -2.98
C ALA A 342 -5.63 15.11 -2.14
N ASP A 343 -5.94 14.55 -0.97
CA ASP A 343 -5.01 13.96 0.00
C ASP A 343 -4.18 12.80 -0.57
N VAL A 344 -4.78 11.97 -1.42
CA VAL A 344 -4.09 10.83 -2.06
C VAL A 344 -3.56 11.16 -3.46
N SER A 345 -3.81 12.36 -3.99
CA SER A 345 -3.37 12.75 -5.32
C SER A 345 -1.85 13.01 -5.36
N PRO A 346 -1.06 12.28 -6.19
CA PRO A 346 0.39 12.44 -6.24
C PRO A 346 0.85 13.88 -6.48
N LEU A 347 0.13 14.64 -7.31
CA LEU A 347 0.43 16.05 -7.57
C LEU A 347 0.46 16.86 -6.27
N LEU A 348 -0.57 16.73 -5.43
CA LEU A 348 -0.69 17.53 -4.20
C LEU A 348 0.40 17.16 -3.19
N ARG A 349 0.68 15.86 -3.05
CA ARG A 349 1.72 15.36 -2.14
C ARG A 349 3.12 15.83 -2.54
N CYS A 350 3.43 15.83 -3.84
CA CYS A 350 4.71 16.30 -4.36
C CYS A 350 4.89 17.82 -4.18
N VAL A 351 3.85 18.63 -4.43
CA VAL A 351 3.94 20.09 -4.25
C VAL A 351 3.89 20.53 -2.79
N SER A 352 3.52 19.62 -1.89
CA SER A 352 3.48 19.83 -0.43
C SER A 352 4.70 19.24 0.28
N ASP A 353 5.73 18.81 -0.47
CA ASP A 353 6.98 18.23 0.06
C ASP A 353 6.79 17.00 0.96
N GLN A 354 5.69 16.27 0.75
CA GLN A 354 5.36 15.07 1.53
C GLN A 354 5.98 13.80 0.95
N VAL A 355 6.75 13.92 -0.13
CA VAL A 355 7.41 12.81 -0.80
C VAL A 355 8.87 13.19 -1.00
N GLU A 356 9.72 12.62 -0.16
CA GLU A 356 11.17 12.81 -0.21
C GLU A 356 11.70 12.50 -1.62
N ASP A 357 12.63 13.33 -2.10
CA ASP A 357 13.23 13.31 -3.45
C ASP A 357 12.25 13.61 -4.63
N LEU A 358 10.98 13.89 -4.33
CA LEU A 358 9.93 14.22 -5.30
C LEU A 358 9.26 15.56 -4.99
N GLU A 359 9.91 16.43 -4.24
CA GLU A 359 9.45 17.79 -3.99
C GLU A 359 9.28 18.55 -5.31
N MET A 360 8.16 19.27 -5.45
CA MET A 360 7.83 19.98 -6.68
C MET A 360 7.49 21.46 -6.38
N PRO A 361 8.20 22.42 -6.99
CA PRO A 361 9.36 22.23 -7.86
C PRO A 361 10.57 21.62 -7.12
N PRO A 362 11.46 20.88 -7.83
CA PRO A 362 12.62 20.23 -7.23
C PRO A 362 13.43 21.19 -6.37
N LEU A 363 13.88 20.75 -5.20
CA LEU A 363 14.60 21.60 -4.24
C LEU A 363 15.72 22.43 -4.90
N GLY A 364 16.56 21.79 -5.71
CA GLY A 364 17.66 22.45 -6.45
C GLY A 364 17.22 23.41 -7.57
N LYS A 365 15.94 23.47 -7.91
CA LYS A 365 15.35 24.39 -8.92
C LYS A 365 14.48 25.48 -8.29
N ARG A 366 14.33 25.52 -6.96
CA ARG A 366 13.45 26.48 -6.27
C ARG A 366 13.85 27.94 -6.41
N GLY A 367 15.12 28.22 -6.71
CA GLY A 367 15.57 29.56 -7.06
C GLY A 367 14.98 30.10 -8.37
N LYS A 368 14.58 29.21 -9.30
CA LYS A 368 13.96 29.58 -10.59
C LYS A 368 12.46 29.31 -10.62
N PHE A 369 12.00 28.28 -9.92
CA PHE A 369 10.60 27.90 -9.81
C PHE A 369 10.24 27.82 -8.32
N PRO A 370 9.72 28.88 -7.70
CA PRO A 370 9.39 28.88 -6.27
C PRO A 370 8.41 27.77 -5.90
N SER A 371 8.53 27.28 -4.66
CA SER A 371 7.52 26.38 -4.07
C SER A 371 6.15 27.04 -4.04
N LEU A 372 5.10 26.23 -4.14
CA LEU A 372 3.74 26.74 -4.03
C LEU A 372 3.49 27.25 -2.62
N THR A 373 2.66 28.29 -2.49
CA THR A 373 2.26 28.79 -1.17
C THR A 373 1.22 27.85 -0.53
N PRO A 374 1.06 27.86 0.80
CA PRO A 374 0.00 27.10 1.46
C PRO A 374 -1.40 27.40 0.91
N GLU A 375 -1.64 28.64 0.47
CA GLU A 375 -2.89 29.04 -0.15
C GLU A 375 -3.09 28.40 -1.54
N GLU A 376 -2.03 28.36 -2.36
CA GLU A 376 -2.07 27.71 -3.68
C GLU A 376 -2.25 26.19 -3.55
N ILE A 377 -1.60 25.57 -2.57
CA ILE A 377 -1.79 24.16 -2.22
C ILE A 377 -3.24 23.93 -1.77
N GLY A 378 -3.80 24.80 -0.92
CA GLY A 378 -5.19 24.75 -0.49
C GLY A 378 -6.19 24.86 -1.65
N LYS A 379 -5.93 25.75 -2.61
CA LYS A 379 -6.73 25.89 -3.84
C LYS A 379 -6.64 24.65 -4.72
N LEU A 380 -5.43 24.10 -4.94
CA LEU A 380 -5.25 22.84 -5.66
C LEU A 380 -6.02 21.70 -4.98
N ALA A 381 -5.95 21.60 -3.64
CA ALA A 381 -6.68 20.60 -2.90
C ALA A 381 -8.20 20.75 -3.06
N GLY A 382 -8.72 21.98 -2.95
CA GLY A 382 -10.13 22.29 -3.15
C GLY A 382 -10.60 21.92 -4.57
N TRP A 383 -9.84 22.28 -5.59
CA TRP A 383 -10.15 21.93 -6.99
C TRP A 383 -10.14 20.43 -7.25
N ILE A 384 -9.14 19.71 -6.72
CA ILE A 384 -9.07 18.25 -6.87
C ILE A 384 -10.29 17.61 -6.18
N ASN A 385 -10.59 18.00 -4.94
CA ASN A 385 -11.77 17.52 -4.21
C ASN A 385 -13.09 17.86 -4.92
N GLY A 386 -13.13 19.00 -5.63
CA GLY A 386 -14.25 19.40 -6.51
C GLY A 386 -14.35 18.61 -7.82
N GLY A 387 -13.58 17.53 -7.99
CA GLY A 387 -13.63 16.65 -9.18
C GLY A 387 -12.64 17.01 -10.28
N ALA A 388 -11.69 17.91 -9.98
CA ALA A 388 -10.68 18.39 -10.93
C ALA A 388 -11.31 18.81 -12.27
N THR A 389 -12.35 19.65 -12.20
CA THR A 389 -13.09 20.13 -13.37
C THR A 389 -12.19 20.98 -14.26
N TRP A 390 -12.30 20.77 -15.57
CA TRP A 390 -11.44 21.42 -16.56
C TRP A 390 -12.31 21.92 -17.73
N PRO A 391 -12.19 23.19 -18.16
CA PRO A 391 -12.99 23.71 -19.27
C PRO A 391 -12.66 23.01 -20.59
N GLN A 392 -13.67 22.68 -21.38
CA GLN A 392 -13.45 22.05 -22.69
C GLN A 392 -12.58 22.91 -23.60
N GLY A 393 -11.65 22.27 -24.33
CA GLY A 393 -10.77 22.94 -25.29
C GLY A 393 -9.60 23.72 -24.68
N VAL A 394 -9.47 23.77 -23.34
CA VAL A 394 -8.32 24.44 -22.70
C VAL A 394 -7.13 23.51 -22.64
N THR A 395 -6.01 23.93 -23.22
CA THR A 395 -4.69 23.31 -23.08
C THR A 395 -3.75 24.29 -22.40
N LEU A 396 -3.03 23.86 -21.36
CA LEU A 396 -2.08 24.73 -20.68
C LEU A 396 -0.90 25.07 -21.59
N GLN A 397 -0.42 26.30 -21.48
CA GLN A 397 0.72 26.78 -22.24
C GLN A 397 1.81 27.30 -21.31
N LEU A 398 3.04 27.38 -21.83
CA LEU A 398 4.09 28.08 -21.13
C LEU A 398 3.69 29.56 -21.01
N PRO A 399 3.79 30.16 -19.81
CA PRO A 399 3.57 31.59 -19.69
C PRO A 399 4.56 32.32 -20.60
N ALA A 400 4.10 33.37 -21.28
CA ALA A 400 4.99 34.23 -22.04
C ALA A 400 6.12 34.75 -21.12
N PRO A 401 7.37 34.80 -21.58
CA PRO A 401 8.45 35.38 -20.79
C PRO A 401 8.06 36.81 -20.40
N ARG A 402 8.12 37.11 -19.09
CA ARG A 402 7.93 38.47 -18.57
C ARG A 402 9.13 39.34 -18.86
#